data_AF-A0A9E4F458-F1
#
_entry.id   AF-A0A9E4F458-F1
#
_cell.length_a   1.000
_cell.length_b   1.000
_cell.length_c   1.000
_cell.angle_alpha   90.00
_cell.angle_beta   90.00
_cell.angle_gamma   90.00
#
_symmetry.space_group_name_H-M   'P 1'
#
loop_
_entity.id
_entity.type
_entity.pdbx_description
1 polymer ?
#
loop_
_entity_poly.entity_id
_entity_poly.type
_entity_poly.pdbx_seq_one_letter_code
_entity_poly.pdbx_strand_id
1 'polypeptide(L)'
;MDERNGRSDQGGAEGTAAGSEPDYPQEDEVANSTDEETNGPAEEAPDAKTRSPMTAGAAPESPSTLYGHVDAYVEKACVDMRNVYANNREALGSRRREAQEASDDLRVFKEDRGLRRHARVTGGRDHWIMLGAITGFATLVVSALFADEIDGWLFARLPEALLVTGLNVGAVGLLGRVVIGMVVQNRPWIRFLGWLSFILGVVPLATSINLGAAHYRDALRESWPGLIRENSEYVDPADVSENPDDIYFHPCQTSNTQRSEIVNDPDVEAWCLVGEELFDLHTLKSYLLFLVGLLSASLAMLVWAFVFADPHPGYSRVQERWRAIEESLRAREAEALRQVAVIHGGAIEFATDRHRALLTASAGGSDAAVIRINACRLEVESDIRRAAKIR
;
A
#
# COMPACT_ATOMS: atom_id res chain seq x y z
N MET A 1 -38.38 -27.22 34.05
CA MET A 1 -37.05 -27.73 34.43
C MET A 1 -36.03 -26.96 33.61
N ASP A 2 -35.97 -25.63 33.75
CA ASP A 2 -35.44 -24.84 34.89
C ASP A 2 -33.93 -24.68 34.79
N GLU A 3 -33.52 -23.48 34.38
CA GLU A 3 -32.70 -22.51 35.13
C GLU A 3 -31.98 -21.62 34.12
N ARG A 4 -32.49 -20.41 33.86
CA ARG A 4 -32.06 -19.16 34.52
C ARG A 4 -30.54 -19.10 34.69
N ASN A 5 -29.87 -18.32 33.85
CA ASN A 5 -28.68 -17.63 34.28
C ASN A 5 -28.77 -16.15 33.88
N GLY A 6 -29.14 -15.34 34.87
CA GLY A 6 -29.20 -13.89 34.77
C GLY A 6 -27.78 -13.34 34.74
N ARG A 7 -27.50 -12.48 33.75
CA ARG A 7 -26.30 -11.66 33.74
C ARG A 7 -26.72 -10.25 34.11
N SER A 8 -26.29 -9.88 35.31
CA SER A 8 -26.51 -8.63 36.02
C SER A 8 -25.90 -7.43 35.31
N ASP A 9 -26.69 -6.36 35.27
CA ASP A 9 -26.29 -4.98 35.14
C ASP A 9 -25.30 -4.57 36.26
N GLN A 10 -24.14 -4.06 35.87
CA GLN A 10 -23.35 -3.02 36.53
C GLN A 10 -22.67 -2.26 35.37
N GLY A 11 -22.82 -0.95 35.16
CA GLY A 11 -22.92 0.12 36.15
C GLY A 11 -21.57 0.82 36.25
N GLY A 12 -21.34 1.84 35.41
CA GLY A 12 -20.47 2.98 35.72
C GLY A 12 -18.97 2.86 35.44
N ALA A 13 -18.53 3.45 34.33
CA ALA A 13 -17.33 4.28 34.30
C ALA A 13 -17.41 5.25 33.12
N GLU A 14 -17.70 6.51 33.44
CA GLU A 14 -17.52 7.66 32.56
C GLU A 14 -16.06 7.71 32.10
N GLY A 15 -15.85 7.48 30.81
CA GLY A 15 -14.60 7.78 30.11
C GLY A 15 -14.92 8.77 29.00
N THR A 16 -14.71 10.05 29.26
CA THR A 16 -14.59 11.11 28.27
C THR A 16 -13.45 10.77 27.31
N ALA A 17 -13.76 9.99 26.27
CA ALA A 17 -12.93 9.90 25.08
C ALA A 17 -13.20 11.16 24.25
N ALA A 18 -12.36 12.16 24.45
CA ALA A 18 -12.16 13.20 23.44
C ALA A 18 -11.80 12.48 22.14
N GLY A 19 -12.72 12.47 21.18
CA GLY A 19 -12.47 11.98 19.84
C GLY A 19 -11.41 12.85 19.21
N SER A 20 -10.17 12.37 19.23
CA SER A 20 -9.13 12.85 18.34
C SER A 20 -9.62 12.59 16.91
N GLU A 21 -9.95 13.66 16.20
CA GLU A 21 -10.10 13.66 14.75
C GLU A 21 -8.92 12.89 14.14
N PRO A 22 -9.16 11.98 13.19
CA PRO A 22 -8.06 11.35 12.48
C PRO A 22 -7.29 12.46 11.73
N ASP A 23 -6.01 12.59 12.08
CA ASP A 23 -5.03 13.41 11.38
C ASP A 23 -4.88 12.82 9.97
N TYR A 24 -5.59 13.40 9.01
CA TYR A 24 -5.50 13.02 7.61
C TYR A 24 -4.14 13.48 7.08
N PRO A 25 -3.35 12.61 6.42
CA PRO A 25 -2.16 13.06 5.74
C PRO A 25 -2.55 14.13 4.71
N GLN A 26 -1.89 15.29 4.78
CA GLN A 26 -1.99 16.30 3.72
C GLN A 26 -1.54 15.65 2.41
N GLU A 27 -2.43 15.61 1.43
CA GLU A 27 -2.18 15.03 0.12
C GLU A 27 -1.20 15.92 -0.66
N ASP A 28 0.04 15.48 -0.76
CA ASP A 28 0.97 15.93 -1.78
C ASP A 28 0.55 15.34 -3.15
N GLU A 29 0.31 16.24 -4.10
CA GLU A 29 0.31 16.04 -5.57
C GLU A 29 -0.17 14.67 -6.10
N VAL A 30 -1.49 14.54 -6.30
CA VAL A 30 -2.02 13.55 -7.25
C VAL A 30 -1.90 14.12 -8.67
N ALA A 31 -0.97 13.52 -9.41
CA ALA A 31 -0.76 13.75 -10.82
C ALA A 31 -2.00 13.34 -11.66
N ASN A 32 -2.54 14.34 -12.36
CA ASN A 32 -3.01 14.31 -13.75
C ASN A 32 -3.49 12.94 -14.30
N SER A 33 -4.80 12.68 -14.23
CA SER A 33 -5.48 11.70 -15.07
C SER A 33 -6.65 12.34 -15.80
N THR A 34 -6.38 12.69 -17.06
CA THR A 34 -7.25 12.68 -18.26
C THR A 34 -8.75 12.49 -18.06
N ASP A 35 -9.48 13.55 -18.41
CA ASP A 35 -10.59 13.58 -19.36
C ASP A 35 -11.74 12.59 -19.15
N GLU A 36 -12.54 12.86 -18.11
CA GLU A 36 -13.99 12.59 -18.19
C GLU A 36 -14.70 13.95 -18.26
N GLU A 37 -15.03 14.34 -19.49
CA GLU A 37 -15.77 15.53 -19.88
C GLU A 37 -17.21 15.42 -19.34
N THR A 38 -17.38 15.59 -18.02
CA THR A 38 -18.69 15.90 -17.46
C THR A 38 -19.05 17.29 -17.92
N ASN A 39 -19.86 17.36 -18.98
CA ASN A 39 -20.67 18.50 -19.38
C ASN A 39 -21.58 18.92 -18.21
N GLY A 40 -20.99 19.54 -17.18
CA GLY A 40 -21.73 20.43 -16.31
C GLY A 40 -22.17 21.61 -17.18
N PRO A 41 -23.43 22.07 -17.06
CA PRO A 41 -23.81 23.32 -17.70
C PRO A 41 -22.81 24.37 -17.25
N ALA A 42 -22.13 25.02 -18.21
CA ALA A 42 -21.36 26.21 -17.96
C ALA A 42 -22.34 27.25 -17.42
N GLU A 43 -22.50 27.25 -16.10
CA GLU A 43 -23.29 28.23 -15.40
C GLU A 43 -22.49 29.52 -15.53
N GLU A 44 -22.89 30.35 -16.50
CA GLU A 44 -22.44 31.73 -16.64
C GLU A 44 -22.48 32.34 -15.24
N ALA A 45 -21.29 32.59 -14.67
CA ALA A 45 -21.18 33.40 -13.48
C ALA A 45 -22.04 34.64 -13.71
N PRO A 46 -22.97 34.98 -12.79
CA PRO A 46 -23.92 36.06 -13.02
C PRO A 46 -23.13 37.29 -13.43
N ASP A 47 -23.33 37.69 -14.69
CA ASP A 47 -22.51 38.68 -15.37
C ASP A 47 -22.57 39.99 -14.57
N ALA A 48 -21.51 40.26 -13.80
CA ALA A 48 -21.38 41.43 -12.94
C ALA A 48 -21.50 42.76 -13.72
N LYS A 49 -21.55 42.67 -15.06
CA LYS A 49 -21.80 43.76 -16.01
C LYS A 49 -23.25 44.22 -16.14
N THR A 50 -24.24 43.58 -15.51
CA THR A 50 -25.59 44.17 -15.37
C THR A 50 -25.77 44.97 -14.08
N ARG A 51 -24.72 45.62 -13.58
CA ARG A 51 -24.93 46.85 -12.80
C ARG A 51 -25.37 47.94 -13.79
N SER A 52 -26.67 48.02 -14.04
CA SER A 52 -27.25 49.18 -14.73
C SER A 52 -26.72 50.45 -14.03
N PRO A 53 -26.08 51.37 -14.77
CA PRO A 53 -25.59 52.60 -14.17
C PRO A 53 -26.77 53.29 -13.50
N MET A 54 -26.66 53.52 -12.19
CA MET A 54 -27.66 54.29 -11.46
C MET A 54 -27.78 55.65 -12.15
N THR A 55 -28.87 55.82 -12.89
CA THR A 55 -29.22 57.07 -13.55
C THR A 55 -29.37 58.11 -12.45
N ALA A 56 -28.46 59.09 -12.42
CA ALA A 56 -28.27 60.07 -11.35
C ALA A 56 -29.41 61.12 -11.24
N GLY A 57 -30.66 60.75 -11.56
CA GLY A 57 -31.81 61.65 -11.53
C GLY A 57 -33.15 60.97 -11.23
N ALA A 58 -33.18 59.70 -10.84
CA ALA A 58 -34.41 59.08 -10.38
C ALA A 58 -34.82 59.65 -9.00
N ALA A 59 -36.08 60.02 -8.86
CA ALA A 59 -36.65 60.44 -7.58
C ALA A 59 -36.43 59.33 -6.52
N PRO A 60 -36.15 59.69 -5.25
CA PRO A 60 -35.90 58.69 -4.21
C PRO A 60 -37.09 57.73 -4.10
N GLU A 61 -36.82 56.43 -4.25
CA GLU A 61 -37.83 55.39 -4.07
C GLU A 61 -38.42 55.49 -2.65
N SER A 62 -39.73 55.29 -2.53
CA SER A 62 -40.37 55.27 -1.22
C SER A 62 -39.78 54.13 -0.36
N PRO A 63 -39.62 54.31 0.97
CA PRO A 63 -39.11 53.25 1.84
C PRO A 63 -39.87 51.92 1.70
N SER A 64 -41.20 51.97 1.53
CA SER A 64 -42.04 50.78 1.31
C SER A 64 -41.69 50.03 0.03
N THR A 65 -41.37 50.74 -1.05
CA THR A 65 -40.94 50.13 -2.31
C THR A 65 -39.61 49.41 -2.12
N LEU A 66 -38.68 50.04 -1.40
CA LEU A 66 -37.36 49.46 -1.16
C LEU A 66 -37.42 48.21 -0.26
N TYR A 67 -38.26 48.21 0.79
CA TYR A 67 -38.50 47.02 1.60
C TYR A 67 -39.08 45.88 0.76
N GLY A 68 -40.04 46.17 -0.12
CA GLY A 68 -40.60 45.18 -1.04
C GLY A 68 -39.55 44.55 -1.96
N HIS A 69 -38.58 45.33 -2.43
CA HIS A 69 -37.46 44.82 -3.22
C HIS A 69 -36.51 43.91 -2.41
N VAL A 70 -36.22 44.26 -1.16
CA VAL A 70 -35.40 43.42 -0.27
C VAL A 70 -36.13 42.11 0.03
N ASP A 71 -37.43 42.16 0.37
CA ASP A 71 -38.23 40.96 0.64
C ASP A 71 -38.30 40.03 -0.56
N ALA A 72 -38.56 40.55 -1.75
CA ALA A 72 -38.60 39.74 -2.98
C ALA A 72 -37.24 39.10 -3.30
N TYR A 73 -36.13 39.81 -3.05
CA TYR A 73 -34.79 39.27 -3.26
C TYR A 73 -34.42 38.21 -2.23
N VAL A 74 -34.78 38.41 -0.95
CA VAL A 74 -34.60 37.40 0.11
C VAL A 74 -35.37 36.13 -0.26
N GLU A 75 -36.63 36.24 -0.67
CA GLU A 75 -37.44 35.08 -1.06
C GLU A 75 -36.83 34.36 -2.26
N LYS A 76 -36.38 35.10 -3.27
CA LYS A 76 -35.67 34.53 -4.43
C LYS A 76 -34.40 33.79 -4.00
N ALA A 77 -33.57 34.36 -3.13
CA ALA A 77 -32.35 33.72 -2.65
C ALA A 77 -32.66 32.42 -1.86
N CYS A 78 -33.72 32.42 -1.06
CA CYS A 78 -34.20 31.23 -0.35
C CYS A 78 -34.65 30.13 -1.32
N VAL A 79 -35.41 30.50 -2.37
CA VAL A 79 -35.82 29.58 -3.44
C VAL A 79 -34.60 29.04 -4.19
N ASP A 80 -33.65 29.90 -4.55
CA ASP A 80 -32.43 29.51 -5.27
C ASP A 80 -31.58 28.53 -4.44
N MET A 81 -31.38 28.78 -3.13
CA MET A 81 -30.69 27.83 -2.23
C MET A 81 -31.44 26.48 -2.11
N ARG A 82 -32.78 26.49 -2.01
CA ARG A 82 -33.57 25.25 -2.00
C ARG A 82 -33.47 24.49 -3.33
N ASN A 83 -33.38 25.19 -4.45
CA ASN A 83 -33.17 24.59 -5.76
C ASN A 83 -31.79 23.92 -5.85
N VAL A 84 -30.74 24.49 -5.25
CA VAL A 84 -29.42 23.82 -5.15
C VAL A 84 -29.55 22.47 -4.45
N TYR A 85 -30.26 22.42 -3.32
CA TYR A 85 -30.52 21.15 -2.65
C TYR A 85 -31.35 20.19 -3.52
N ALA A 86 -32.44 20.66 -4.12
CA ALA A 86 -33.30 19.83 -4.97
C ALA A 86 -32.52 19.19 -6.13
N ASN A 87 -31.64 19.97 -6.78
CA ASN A 87 -30.80 19.51 -7.89
C ASN A 87 -29.71 18.51 -7.45
N ASN A 88 -29.22 18.62 -6.21
CA ASN A 88 -28.18 17.74 -5.69
C ASN A 88 -28.71 16.51 -4.93
N ARG A 89 -29.99 16.51 -4.54
CA ARG A 89 -30.59 15.49 -3.66
C ARG A 89 -30.48 14.08 -4.24
N GLU A 90 -30.76 13.89 -5.53
CA GLU A 90 -30.70 12.57 -6.16
C GLU A 90 -29.27 12.05 -6.26
N ALA A 91 -28.32 12.91 -6.67
CA ALA A 91 -26.91 12.58 -6.76
C ALA A 91 -26.31 12.20 -5.39
N LEU A 92 -26.58 13.02 -4.35
CA LEU A 92 -26.17 12.71 -2.97
C LEU A 92 -26.83 11.41 -2.48
N GLY A 93 -28.10 11.18 -2.81
CA GLY A 93 -28.81 9.96 -2.47
C GLY A 93 -28.25 8.70 -3.13
N SER A 94 -27.83 8.77 -4.40
CA SER A 94 -27.15 7.67 -5.10
C SER A 94 -25.80 7.37 -4.49
N ARG A 95 -24.93 8.39 -4.36
CA ARG A 95 -23.57 8.22 -3.79
C ARG A 95 -23.61 7.74 -2.35
N ARG A 96 -24.59 8.17 -1.54
CA ARG A 96 -24.78 7.63 -0.19
C ARG A 96 -25.12 6.14 -0.21
N ARG A 97 -25.99 5.68 -1.12
CA ARG A 97 -26.33 4.26 -1.23
C ARG A 97 -25.11 3.44 -1.65
N GLU A 98 -24.33 3.93 -2.63
CA GLU A 98 -23.07 3.31 -3.05
C GLU A 98 -22.06 3.24 -1.90
N ALA A 99 -21.94 4.31 -1.10
CA ALA A 99 -21.06 4.35 0.05
C ALA A 99 -21.50 3.37 1.16
N GLN A 100 -22.81 3.25 1.38
CA GLN A 100 -23.40 2.28 2.29
C GLN A 100 -23.14 0.84 1.83
N GLU A 101 -23.37 0.54 0.56
CA GLU A 101 -23.10 -0.77 -0.03
C GLU A 101 -21.61 -1.14 0.09
N ALA A 102 -20.71 -0.22 -0.26
CA ALA A 102 -19.27 -0.45 -0.11
C ALA A 102 -18.82 -0.60 1.35
N SER A 103 -19.46 0.10 2.28
CA SER A 103 -19.24 -0.06 3.72
C SER A 103 -19.73 -1.41 4.23
N ASP A 104 -20.90 -1.87 3.77
CA ASP A 104 -21.44 -3.19 4.10
C ASP A 104 -20.57 -4.31 3.51
N ASP A 105 -20.11 -4.18 2.26
CA ASP A 105 -19.14 -5.09 1.65
C ASP A 105 -17.86 -5.20 2.50
N LEU A 106 -17.33 -4.06 2.96
CA LEU A 106 -16.15 -4.02 3.83
C LEU A 106 -16.42 -4.68 5.19
N ARG A 107 -17.61 -4.48 5.76
CA ARG A 107 -18.03 -5.08 7.03
C ARG A 107 -18.18 -6.59 6.92
N VAL A 108 -18.89 -7.09 5.91
CA VAL A 108 -19.03 -8.52 5.63
C VAL A 108 -17.65 -9.16 5.42
N PHE A 109 -16.77 -8.51 4.64
CA PHE A 109 -15.40 -9.00 4.46
C PHE A 109 -14.63 -9.09 5.79
N LYS A 110 -14.77 -8.09 6.67
CA LYS A 110 -14.13 -8.08 7.99
C LYS A 110 -14.70 -9.18 8.90
N GLU A 111 -16.01 -9.33 8.94
CA GLU A 111 -16.70 -10.35 9.74
C GLU A 111 -16.30 -11.76 9.31
N ASP A 112 -16.32 -12.06 8.01
CA ASP A 112 -15.91 -13.35 7.42
C ASP A 112 -14.47 -13.74 7.76
N ARG A 113 -13.59 -12.74 7.91
CA ARG A 113 -12.16 -12.94 8.16
C ARG A 113 -11.76 -12.70 9.62
N GLY A 114 -12.69 -12.33 10.49
CA GLY A 114 -12.41 -11.99 11.89
C GLY A 114 -11.52 -10.75 12.05
N LEU A 115 -11.56 -9.82 11.09
CA LEU A 115 -10.71 -8.63 11.07
C LEU A 115 -11.36 -7.47 11.83
N ARG A 116 -10.60 -6.88 12.76
CA ARG A 116 -11.00 -5.66 13.46
C ARG A 116 -10.22 -4.42 13.04
N ARG A 117 -9.03 -4.62 12.47
CA ARG A 117 -8.14 -3.53 12.01
C ARG A 117 -8.60 -2.99 10.65
N HIS A 118 -8.10 -1.80 10.29
CA HIS A 118 -8.15 -1.30 8.91
C HIS A 118 -7.06 -1.98 8.06
N ALA A 119 -7.32 -2.09 6.76
CA ALA A 119 -6.35 -2.55 5.77
C ALA A 119 -5.18 -1.57 5.79
N ARG A 120 -3.99 -2.13 5.88
CA ARG A 120 -2.77 -1.33 5.75
C ARG A 120 -2.54 -1.17 4.26
N VAL A 121 -2.76 0.05 3.75
CA VAL A 121 -2.42 0.38 2.36
C VAL A 121 -0.92 0.61 2.34
N THR A 122 -0.16 -0.45 2.10
CA THR A 122 1.30 -0.37 1.92
C THR A 122 1.61 -0.05 0.46
N GLY A 123 1.21 1.15 0.01
CA GLY A 123 1.63 1.70 -1.27
C GLY A 123 2.87 2.56 -1.04
N GLY A 124 4.06 2.06 -1.37
CA GLY A 124 5.27 2.86 -1.14
C GLY A 124 6.55 2.29 -1.71
N ARG A 125 7.41 3.21 -2.17
CA ARG A 125 8.80 2.99 -2.60
C ARG A 125 9.66 2.38 -1.49
N ASP A 126 9.33 2.65 -0.23
CA ASP A 126 10.11 2.27 0.96
C ASP A 126 10.32 0.76 1.08
N HIS A 127 9.33 -0.02 0.65
CA HIS A 127 9.40 -1.47 0.69
C HIS A 127 10.36 -2.06 -0.35
N TRP A 128 10.40 -1.46 -1.55
CA TRP A 128 11.39 -1.81 -2.56
C TRP A 128 12.79 -1.39 -2.14
N ILE A 129 12.93 -0.27 -1.45
CA ILE A 129 14.21 0.16 -0.85
C ILE A 129 14.66 -0.85 0.21
N MET A 130 13.77 -1.26 1.13
CA MET A 130 14.11 -2.25 2.16
C MET A 130 14.47 -3.61 1.56
N LEU A 131 13.71 -4.10 0.58
CA LEU A 131 14.01 -5.35 -0.12
C LEU A 131 15.34 -5.27 -0.88
N GLY A 132 15.58 -4.15 -1.57
CA GLY A 132 16.84 -3.87 -2.24
C GLY A 132 18.03 -3.81 -1.27
N ALA A 133 17.85 -3.23 -0.09
CA ALA A 133 18.88 -3.17 0.95
C ALA A 133 19.21 -4.56 1.52
N ILE A 134 18.20 -5.38 1.82
CA ILE A 134 18.40 -6.77 2.29
C ILE A 134 19.10 -7.60 1.22
N THR A 135 18.64 -7.48 -0.03
CA THR A 135 19.23 -8.22 -1.16
C THR A 135 20.67 -7.77 -1.40
N GLY A 136 20.93 -6.46 -1.42
CA GLY A 136 22.27 -5.91 -1.61
C GLY A 136 23.22 -6.32 -0.49
N PHE A 137 22.78 -6.26 0.77
CA PHE A 137 23.58 -6.72 1.91
C PHE A 137 23.87 -8.23 1.82
N ALA A 138 22.86 -9.06 1.53
CA ALA A 138 23.04 -10.49 1.38
C ALA A 138 24.03 -10.81 0.23
N THR A 139 23.87 -10.18 -0.93
CA THR A 139 24.79 -10.34 -2.06
C THR A 139 26.23 -9.96 -1.68
N LEU A 140 26.44 -8.85 -0.95
CA LEU A 140 27.77 -8.44 -0.53
C LEU A 140 28.42 -9.47 0.41
N VAL A 141 27.68 -9.98 1.40
CA VAL A 141 28.18 -11.00 2.33
C VAL A 141 28.47 -12.31 1.59
N VAL A 142 27.57 -12.75 0.72
CA VAL A 142 27.74 -13.94 -0.12
C VAL A 142 28.97 -13.79 -1.02
N SER A 143 29.12 -12.66 -1.70
CA SER A 143 30.27 -12.36 -2.58
C SER A 143 31.58 -12.38 -1.80
N ALA A 144 31.61 -11.81 -0.60
CA ALA A 144 32.79 -11.83 0.25
C ALA A 144 33.18 -13.26 0.66
N LEU A 145 32.20 -14.12 0.90
CA LEU A 145 32.45 -15.52 1.25
C LEU A 145 33.01 -16.34 0.09
N PHE A 146 32.62 -16.03 -1.15
CA PHE A 146 33.19 -16.63 -2.37
C PHE A 146 34.54 -16.03 -2.76
N ALA A 147 34.80 -14.77 -2.43
CA ALA A 147 36.04 -14.08 -2.82
C ALA A 147 37.29 -14.66 -2.13
N ASP A 148 37.16 -15.26 -0.94
CA ASP A 148 38.30 -15.83 -0.21
C ASP A 148 38.94 -17.06 -0.89
N GLU A 149 38.35 -17.58 -1.98
CA GLU A 149 38.80 -18.81 -2.65
C GLU A 149 39.63 -18.58 -3.90
N ILE A 150 39.55 -17.38 -4.48
CA ILE A 150 40.35 -16.99 -5.64
C ILE A 150 41.04 -15.70 -5.25
N ASP A 151 42.29 -15.50 -5.65
CA ASP A 151 43.03 -14.23 -5.48
C ASP A 151 42.43 -13.05 -6.29
N GLY A 152 41.12 -13.09 -6.51
CA GLY A 152 40.30 -12.10 -7.18
C GLY A 152 39.74 -11.08 -6.20
N TRP A 153 39.41 -9.93 -6.76
CA TRP A 153 38.78 -8.86 -6.00
C TRP A 153 37.34 -9.27 -5.62
N LEU A 154 36.76 -8.63 -4.60
CA LEU A 154 35.38 -8.87 -4.14
C LEU A 154 34.33 -9.00 -5.27
N PHE A 155 34.57 -8.32 -6.40
CA PHE A 155 33.68 -8.28 -7.56
C PHE A 155 33.80 -9.47 -8.52
N ALA A 156 34.86 -10.28 -8.41
CA ALA A 156 35.10 -11.40 -9.32
C ALA A 156 34.00 -12.45 -9.28
N ARG A 157 33.32 -12.60 -8.12
CA ARG A 157 32.24 -13.58 -7.88
C ARG A 157 30.87 -12.96 -7.67
N LEU A 158 30.72 -11.69 -8.07
CA LEU A 158 29.46 -10.97 -7.93
C LEU A 158 28.33 -11.59 -8.78
N PRO A 159 28.56 -12.10 -10.01
CA PRO A 159 27.51 -12.78 -10.79
C PRO A 159 26.93 -14.01 -10.07
N GLU A 160 27.77 -14.87 -9.50
CA GLU A 160 27.38 -16.07 -8.77
C GLU A 160 26.64 -15.71 -7.47
N ALA A 161 27.15 -14.73 -6.73
CA ALA A 161 26.50 -14.20 -5.54
C ALA A 161 25.12 -13.61 -5.83
N LEU A 162 24.98 -12.88 -6.95
CA LEU A 162 23.70 -12.34 -7.41
C LEU A 162 22.73 -13.44 -7.80
N LEU A 163 23.19 -14.51 -8.45
CA LEU A 163 22.35 -15.63 -8.85
C LEU A 163 21.82 -16.38 -7.62
N VAL A 164 22.70 -16.72 -6.67
CA VAL A 164 22.31 -17.40 -5.43
C VAL A 164 21.36 -16.52 -4.62
N THR A 165 21.71 -15.25 -4.40
CA THR A 165 20.88 -14.32 -3.61
C THR A 165 19.56 -14.03 -4.31
N GLY A 166 19.56 -13.85 -5.64
CA GLY A 166 18.38 -13.60 -6.44
C GLY A 166 17.41 -14.78 -6.44
N LEU A 167 17.90 -16.02 -6.59
CA LEU A 167 17.08 -17.22 -6.45
C LEU A 167 16.52 -17.34 -5.03
N ASN A 168 17.35 -17.13 -4.03
CA ASN A 168 16.97 -17.28 -2.64
C ASN A 168 15.92 -16.23 -2.20
N VAL A 169 16.18 -14.93 -2.42
CA VAL A 169 15.24 -13.85 -2.07
C VAL A 169 14.01 -13.87 -2.97
N GLY A 170 14.20 -14.07 -4.28
CA GLY A 170 13.14 -14.00 -5.28
C GLY A 170 12.20 -15.19 -5.24
N ALA A 171 12.72 -16.42 -5.36
CA ALA A 171 11.88 -17.62 -5.42
C ALA A 171 11.24 -17.93 -4.06
N VAL A 172 12.00 -17.87 -2.96
CA VAL A 172 11.46 -18.10 -1.61
C VAL A 172 10.50 -16.99 -1.21
N GLY A 173 10.81 -15.73 -1.53
CA GLY A 173 9.93 -14.59 -1.25
C GLY A 173 8.59 -14.69 -1.98
N LEU A 174 8.62 -14.99 -3.29
CA LEU A 174 7.40 -15.15 -4.11
C LEU A 174 6.54 -16.32 -3.61
N LEU A 175 7.15 -17.47 -3.34
CA LEU A 175 6.43 -18.64 -2.83
C LEU A 175 5.89 -18.36 -1.42
N GLY A 176 6.71 -17.75 -0.56
CA GLY A 176 6.35 -17.37 0.80
C GLY A 176 5.15 -16.42 0.85
N ARG A 177 5.02 -15.49 -0.11
CA ARG A 177 3.84 -14.62 -0.25
C ARG A 177 2.55 -15.44 -0.41
N VAL A 178 2.56 -16.47 -1.26
CA VAL A 178 1.40 -17.33 -1.48
C VAL A 178 1.10 -18.16 -0.23
N VAL A 179 2.12 -18.76 0.34
CA VAL A 179 2.00 -19.66 1.50
C VAL A 179 1.52 -18.92 2.75
N ILE A 180 2.07 -17.75 3.07
CA ILE A 180 1.65 -16.98 4.25
C ILE A 180 0.18 -16.53 4.11
N GLY A 181 -0.25 -16.18 2.90
CA GLY A 181 -1.66 -15.87 2.61
C GLY A 181 -2.59 -17.05 2.90
N MET A 182 -2.12 -18.30 2.86
CA MET A 182 -2.87 -19.49 3.28
C MET A 182 -2.80 -19.70 4.80
N VAL A 183 -1.63 -19.51 5.41
CA VAL A 183 -1.40 -19.68 6.86
C VAL A 183 -2.25 -18.72 7.70
N VAL A 184 -2.47 -17.49 7.23
CA VAL A 184 -3.18 -16.42 7.95
C VAL A 184 -4.70 -16.50 7.80
N GLN A 185 -5.25 -17.39 6.97
CA GLN A 185 -6.70 -17.46 6.78
C GLN A 185 -7.43 -17.92 8.05
N ASN A 186 -8.69 -17.55 8.22
CA ASN A 186 -9.48 -18.00 9.39
C ASN A 186 -9.98 -19.45 9.24
N ARG A 187 -10.01 -19.99 8.02
CA ARG A 187 -10.53 -21.34 7.73
C ARG A 187 -9.48 -22.40 8.10
N PRO A 188 -9.76 -23.31 9.07
CA PRO A 188 -8.73 -24.19 9.65
C PRO A 188 -8.07 -25.12 8.63
N TRP A 189 -8.81 -25.62 7.64
CA TRP A 189 -8.24 -26.51 6.62
C TRP A 189 -7.26 -25.77 5.68
N ILE A 190 -7.53 -24.51 5.34
CA ILE A 190 -6.62 -23.71 4.49
C ILE A 190 -5.36 -23.35 5.28
N ARG A 191 -5.50 -23.05 6.57
CA ARG A 191 -4.34 -22.85 7.46
C ARG A 191 -3.48 -24.09 7.52
N PHE A 192 -4.09 -25.27 7.66
CA PHE A 192 -3.39 -26.54 7.67
C PHE A 192 -2.61 -26.76 6.37
N LEU A 193 -3.23 -26.55 5.20
CA LEU A 193 -2.52 -26.62 3.92
C LEU A 193 -1.44 -25.56 3.78
N GLY A 194 -1.65 -24.35 4.30
CA GLY A 194 -0.64 -23.30 4.35
C GLY A 194 0.59 -23.74 5.14
N TRP A 195 0.40 -24.29 6.34
CA TRP A 195 1.48 -24.83 7.15
C TRP A 195 2.16 -26.03 6.48
N LEU A 196 1.38 -26.93 5.89
CA LEU A 196 1.92 -28.07 5.15
C LEU A 196 2.78 -27.62 3.96
N SER A 197 2.30 -26.66 3.18
CA SER A 197 3.05 -26.07 2.06
C SER A 197 4.28 -25.28 2.52
N PHE A 198 4.22 -24.62 3.68
CA PHE A 198 5.38 -23.97 4.29
C PHE A 198 6.48 -24.99 4.63
N ILE A 199 6.11 -26.06 5.36
CA ILE A 199 7.04 -27.07 5.86
C ILE A 199 7.58 -27.96 4.73
N LEU A 200 6.75 -28.33 3.76
CA LEU A 200 7.15 -29.25 2.68
C LEU A 200 7.61 -28.53 1.40
N GLY A 201 7.33 -27.23 1.26
CA GLY A 201 7.66 -26.45 0.07
C GLY A 201 8.69 -25.37 0.33
N VAL A 202 8.36 -24.39 1.18
CA VAL A 202 9.21 -23.20 1.39
C VAL A 202 10.51 -23.56 2.11
N VAL A 203 10.43 -24.30 3.23
CA VAL A 203 11.61 -24.66 4.02
C VAL A 203 12.59 -25.55 3.24
N PRO A 204 12.15 -26.62 2.55
CA PRO A 204 13.06 -27.46 1.77
C PRO A 204 13.65 -26.70 0.59
N LEU A 205 12.86 -25.87 -0.12
CA LEU A 205 13.37 -25.06 -1.22
C LEU A 205 14.49 -24.11 -0.76
N ALA A 206 14.24 -23.35 0.31
CA ALA A 206 15.25 -22.45 0.87
C ALA A 206 16.49 -23.23 1.34
N THR A 207 16.29 -24.37 2.01
CA THR A 207 17.40 -25.21 2.47
C THR A 207 18.22 -25.73 1.28
N SER A 208 17.59 -26.27 0.24
CA SER A 208 18.26 -26.82 -0.93
C SER A 208 19.05 -25.77 -1.71
N ILE A 209 18.52 -24.56 -1.89
CA ILE A 209 19.24 -23.48 -2.59
C ILE A 209 20.50 -23.11 -1.81
N ASN A 210 20.39 -22.91 -0.49
CA ASN A 210 21.50 -22.46 0.33
C ASN A 210 22.54 -23.56 0.56
N LEU A 211 22.10 -24.81 0.68
CA LEU A 211 22.97 -25.98 0.80
C LEU A 211 23.71 -26.25 -0.51
N GLY A 212 23.02 -26.15 -1.65
CA GLY A 212 23.65 -26.24 -2.97
C GLY A 212 24.70 -25.15 -3.20
N ALA A 213 24.46 -23.91 -2.75
CA ALA A 213 25.46 -22.84 -2.83
C ALA A 213 26.68 -23.11 -1.94
N ALA A 214 26.46 -23.65 -0.73
CA ALA A 214 27.54 -24.04 0.18
C ALA A 214 28.40 -25.19 -0.37
N HIS A 215 27.77 -26.18 -0.99
CA HIS A 215 28.47 -27.28 -1.66
C HIS A 215 29.21 -26.85 -2.92
N TYR A 216 28.57 -26.04 -3.76
CA TYR A 216 29.22 -25.48 -4.96
C TYR A 216 30.51 -24.75 -4.59
N ARG A 217 30.47 -23.98 -3.50
CA ARG A 217 31.65 -23.31 -2.95
C ARG A 217 32.73 -24.30 -2.49
N ASP A 218 32.39 -25.29 -1.65
CA ASP A 218 33.38 -26.27 -1.18
C ASP A 218 33.99 -27.06 -2.36
N ALA A 219 33.19 -27.38 -3.38
CA ALA A 219 33.66 -28.05 -4.59
C ALA A 219 34.60 -27.19 -5.44
N LEU A 220 34.33 -25.88 -5.56
CA LEU A 220 35.25 -24.93 -6.22
C LEU A 220 36.63 -24.88 -5.54
N ARG A 221 36.67 -25.08 -4.23
CA ARG A 221 37.92 -25.12 -3.46
C ARG A 221 38.73 -26.38 -3.78
N GLU A 222 38.08 -27.52 -3.94
CA GLU A 222 38.73 -28.78 -4.26
C GLU A 222 39.20 -28.84 -5.73
N SER A 223 38.39 -28.30 -6.65
CA SER A 223 38.68 -28.31 -8.08
C SER A 223 39.81 -27.36 -8.51
N TRP A 224 40.41 -26.59 -7.58
CA TRP A 224 41.51 -25.66 -7.88
C TRP A 224 42.86 -26.14 -7.30
N PRO A 225 43.44 -27.26 -7.78
CA PRO A 225 44.68 -27.83 -7.24
C PRO A 225 45.94 -27.00 -7.54
N GLY A 226 45.84 -25.88 -8.25
CA GLY A 226 46.97 -25.18 -8.87
C GLY A 226 47.67 -24.08 -8.04
N LEU A 227 47.09 -23.59 -6.94
CA LEU A 227 47.64 -22.42 -6.22
C LEU A 227 48.16 -22.69 -4.81
N ILE A 228 47.91 -23.87 -4.22
CA ILE A 228 48.51 -24.27 -2.93
C ILE A 228 49.84 -25.02 -3.15
N ARG A 229 50.36 -25.05 -4.38
CA ARG A 229 51.65 -25.67 -4.70
C ARG A 229 52.77 -24.64 -4.93
N GLU A 230 52.72 -23.47 -4.32
CA GLU A 230 53.89 -22.56 -4.33
C GLU A 230 54.85 -22.81 -3.15
N ASN A 231 54.43 -23.61 -2.15
CA ASN A 231 55.28 -24.03 -1.03
C ASN A 231 55.35 -25.55 -0.81
N SER A 232 54.81 -26.38 -1.73
CA SER A 232 55.24 -27.78 -1.74
C SER A 232 56.68 -27.75 -2.21
N GLU A 233 57.59 -27.89 -1.26
CA GLU A 233 58.87 -28.59 -1.44
C GLU A 233 58.85 -29.38 -2.75
N TYR A 234 59.73 -28.99 -3.68
CA TYR A 234 59.93 -29.71 -4.93
C TYR A 234 60.14 -31.18 -4.57
N VAL A 235 59.08 -31.98 -4.65
CA VAL A 235 59.18 -33.42 -4.50
C VAL A 235 59.97 -33.85 -5.71
N ASP A 236 61.23 -34.21 -5.47
CA ASP A 236 62.10 -34.73 -6.50
C ASP A 236 61.35 -35.88 -7.18
N PRO A 237 61.15 -35.86 -8.51
CA PRO A 237 60.44 -36.93 -9.21
C PRO A 237 61.07 -38.31 -8.98
N ALA A 238 62.28 -38.40 -8.44
CA ALA A 238 62.90 -39.64 -8.00
C ALA A 238 62.29 -40.28 -6.72
N ASP A 239 61.58 -39.52 -5.88
CA ASP A 239 61.00 -40.01 -4.61
C ASP A 239 59.50 -40.35 -4.70
N VAL A 240 58.89 -40.24 -5.87
CA VAL A 240 57.54 -40.78 -6.12
C VAL A 240 57.67 -42.29 -6.29
N SER A 241 57.75 -43.00 -5.16
CA SER A 241 57.65 -44.45 -5.04
C SER A 241 56.51 -44.97 -5.93
N GLU A 242 56.84 -45.82 -6.90
CA GLU A 242 55.94 -46.55 -7.81
C GLU A 242 55.04 -47.54 -7.05
N ASN A 243 54.15 -47.05 -6.18
CA ASN A 243 53.09 -47.88 -5.60
C ASN A 243 51.83 -47.70 -6.45
N PRO A 244 51.54 -48.58 -7.43
CA PRO A 244 50.39 -48.44 -8.33
C PRO A 244 49.03 -48.57 -7.64
N ASP A 245 49.01 -48.92 -6.35
CA ASP A 245 47.78 -49.16 -5.58
C ASP A 245 47.20 -47.90 -4.91
N ASP A 246 47.91 -46.77 -4.90
CA ASP A 246 47.45 -45.51 -4.27
C ASP A 246 46.76 -44.54 -5.26
N ILE A 247 46.25 -45.06 -6.38
CA ILE A 247 45.39 -44.28 -7.29
C ILE A 247 43.99 -44.19 -6.68
N TYR A 248 43.73 -43.11 -5.93
CA TYR A 248 42.38 -42.75 -5.51
C TYR A 248 41.53 -42.48 -6.76
N PHE A 249 40.69 -43.45 -7.10
CA PHE A 249 39.69 -43.29 -8.16
C PHE A 249 38.60 -42.32 -7.68
N HIS A 250 38.57 -41.11 -8.24
CA HIS A 250 37.43 -40.24 -8.06
C HIS A 250 36.20 -40.83 -8.80
N PRO A 251 35.05 -41.00 -8.11
CA PRO A 251 33.86 -41.70 -8.63
C PRO A 251 33.22 -41.06 -9.87
N CYS A 252 33.63 -39.85 -10.26
CA CYS A 252 33.12 -39.15 -11.45
C CYS A 252 33.93 -39.40 -12.73
N GLN A 253 35.03 -40.14 -12.66
CA GLN A 253 35.74 -40.57 -13.88
C GLN A 253 34.95 -41.66 -14.58
N THR A 254 34.05 -41.26 -15.47
CA THR A 254 33.40 -42.17 -16.41
C THR A 254 34.50 -42.92 -17.18
N SER A 255 34.47 -44.24 -17.08
CA SER A 255 35.49 -45.15 -17.60
C SER A 255 35.91 -44.82 -19.04
N ASN A 256 37.16 -44.38 -19.16
CA ASN A 256 38.07 -44.39 -20.31
C ASN A 256 37.56 -45.08 -21.59
N THR A 257 37.26 -44.30 -22.64
CA THR A 257 38.01 -44.34 -23.92
C THR A 257 37.59 -43.14 -24.78
N GLN A 258 38.54 -42.26 -25.15
CA GLN A 258 38.37 -41.02 -25.94
C GLN A 258 37.83 -39.78 -25.20
N ARG A 259 38.66 -39.12 -24.40
CA ARG A 259 38.44 -37.71 -24.03
C ARG A 259 39.76 -36.98 -23.78
N SER A 260 40.56 -36.81 -24.83
CA SER A 260 41.84 -36.09 -24.75
C SER A 260 41.75 -34.59 -25.02
N GLU A 261 40.56 -33.98 -25.17
CA GLU A 261 40.51 -32.54 -25.48
C GLU A 261 39.19 -31.82 -25.14
N ILE A 262 38.21 -32.50 -24.55
CA ILE A 262 36.90 -31.89 -24.28
C ILE A 262 36.78 -31.56 -22.79
N VAL A 263 37.24 -30.34 -22.49
CA VAL A 263 36.71 -29.43 -21.46
C VAL A 263 36.92 -29.90 -20.02
N ASN A 264 38.09 -29.54 -19.46
CA ASN A 264 38.31 -29.36 -18.02
C ASN A 264 37.59 -28.10 -17.56
N ASP A 265 36.25 -28.12 -17.55
CA ASP A 265 35.49 -27.04 -16.93
C ASP A 265 35.34 -27.38 -15.44
N PRO A 266 36.04 -26.65 -14.54
CA PRO A 266 35.99 -26.91 -13.10
C PRO A 266 34.56 -26.84 -12.56
N ASP A 267 33.65 -26.11 -13.21
CA ASP A 267 32.26 -26.08 -12.81
C ASP A 267 31.57 -27.43 -12.99
N VAL A 268 31.90 -28.20 -14.03
CA VAL A 268 31.27 -29.50 -14.31
C VAL A 268 31.71 -30.57 -13.30
N GLU A 269 32.99 -30.59 -12.92
CA GLU A 269 33.50 -31.50 -11.88
C GLU A 269 32.90 -31.17 -10.51
N ALA A 270 32.77 -29.87 -10.20
CA ALA A 270 32.17 -29.42 -8.95
C ALA A 270 30.73 -29.94 -8.78
N TRP A 271 29.91 -29.90 -9.84
CA TRP A 271 28.52 -30.37 -9.78
C TRP A 271 28.37 -31.87 -9.50
N CYS A 272 29.34 -32.71 -9.87
CA CYS A 272 29.25 -34.14 -9.62
C CYS A 272 29.50 -34.49 -8.14
N LEU A 273 30.36 -33.74 -7.45
CA LEU A 273 30.66 -33.93 -6.02
C LEU A 273 29.46 -33.56 -5.12
N VAL A 274 28.65 -32.57 -5.51
CA VAL A 274 27.47 -32.11 -4.72
C VAL A 274 26.42 -33.21 -4.49
N GLY A 275 26.38 -34.26 -5.33
CA GLY A 275 25.33 -35.27 -5.29
C GLY A 275 25.45 -36.33 -4.17
N GLU A 276 26.66 -36.61 -3.68
CA GLU A 276 26.91 -37.76 -2.79
C GLU A 276 26.83 -37.42 -1.30
N GLU A 277 27.14 -36.19 -0.90
CA GLU A 277 27.20 -35.77 0.50
C GLU A 277 26.36 -34.52 0.78
N LEU A 278 25.06 -34.57 0.50
CA LEU A 278 24.18 -33.39 0.59
C LEU A 278 24.26 -32.63 1.93
N PHE A 279 24.65 -33.26 3.05
CA PHE A 279 24.69 -32.63 4.37
C PHE A 279 26.08 -32.42 4.96
N ASP A 280 27.16 -32.83 4.28
CA ASP A 280 28.51 -32.68 4.82
C ASP A 280 29.15 -31.38 4.32
N LEU A 281 29.28 -30.39 5.21
CA LEU A 281 29.94 -29.12 4.89
C LEU A 281 31.29 -29.11 5.60
N HIS A 282 32.38 -29.09 4.85
CA HIS A 282 33.71 -29.27 5.43
C HIS A 282 34.32 -27.98 5.98
N THR A 283 33.76 -26.82 5.63
CA THR A 283 34.33 -25.52 6.00
C THR A 283 33.39 -24.65 6.81
N LEU A 284 33.94 -23.96 7.82
CA LEU A 284 33.17 -23.00 8.64
C LEU A 284 32.50 -21.92 7.76
N LYS A 285 33.17 -21.54 6.67
CA LYS A 285 32.66 -20.50 5.78
C LYS A 285 31.48 -21.00 4.94
N SER A 286 31.41 -22.29 4.61
CA SER A 286 30.25 -22.91 3.94
C SER A 286 29.04 -23.00 4.87
N TYR A 287 29.25 -23.33 6.15
CA TYR A 287 28.20 -23.18 7.17
C TYR A 287 27.71 -21.73 7.30
N LEU A 288 28.62 -20.76 7.27
CA LEU A 288 28.25 -19.35 7.34
C LEU A 288 27.44 -18.93 6.10
N LEU A 289 27.85 -19.35 4.91
CA LEU A 289 27.15 -19.09 3.65
C LEU A 289 25.72 -19.64 3.70
N PHE A 290 25.56 -20.89 4.16
CA PHE A 290 24.27 -21.53 4.34
C PHE A 290 23.37 -20.75 5.31
N LEU A 291 23.90 -20.35 6.47
CA LEU A 291 23.14 -19.63 7.50
C LEU A 291 22.73 -18.21 7.06
N VAL A 292 23.64 -17.45 6.44
CA VAL A 292 23.35 -16.12 5.88
C VAL A 292 22.31 -16.23 4.78
N GLY A 293 22.44 -17.26 3.94
CA GLY A 293 21.45 -17.64 2.95
C GLY A 293 20.06 -17.85 3.56
N LEU A 294 19.92 -18.74 4.54
CA LEU A 294 18.62 -18.98 5.20
C LEU A 294 18.06 -17.73 5.89
N LEU A 295 18.91 -16.93 6.52
CA LEU A 295 18.49 -15.70 7.18
C LEU A 295 17.95 -14.67 6.18
N SER A 296 18.67 -14.45 5.07
CA SER A 296 18.24 -13.54 4.01
C SER A 296 16.93 -14.00 3.37
N ALA A 297 16.76 -15.30 3.13
CA ALA A 297 15.51 -15.89 2.62
C ALA A 297 14.33 -15.64 3.58
N SER A 298 14.56 -15.86 4.88
CA SER A 298 13.56 -15.66 5.92
C SER A 298 13.14 -14.19 6.04
N LEU A 299 14.12 -13.27 6.03
CA LEU A 299 13.86 -11.83 6.05
C LEU A 299 13.12 -11.38 4.79
N ALA A 300 13.55 -11.83 3.61
CA ALA A 300 12.86 -11.57 2.35
C ALA A 300 11.40 -12.02 2.43
N MET A 301 11.15 -13.26 2.86
CA MET A 301 9.79 -13.78 3.04
C MET A 301 8.94 -12.91 3.98
N LEU A 302 9.50 -12.47 5.12
CA LEU A 302 8.81 -11.57 6.04
C LEU A 302 8.45 -10.24 5.37
N VAL A 303 9.38 -9.64 4.62
CA VAL A 303 9.11 -8.41 3.86
C VAL A 303 8.05 -8.66 2.77
N TRP A 304 8.17 -9.74 2.00
CA TRP A 304 7.18 -10.11 0.98
C TRP A 304 5.78 -10.34 1.54
N ALA A 305 5.67 -10.85 2.75
CA ALA A 305 4.40 -11.21 3.35
C ALA A 305 3.74 -10.10 4.17
N PHE A 306 4.51 -9.31 4.92
CA PHE A 306 3.96 -8.28 5.80
C PHE A 306 3.94 -6.90 5.18
N VAL A 307 4.81 -6.67 4.21
CA VAL A 307 5.06 -5.34 3.64
C VAL A 307 4.36 -5.19 2.29
N PHE A 308 4.42 -6.18 1.40
CA PHE A 308 3.91 -6.04 0.03
C PHE A 308 2.40 -6.30 -0.15
N ALA A 309 1.71 -6.78 0.87
CA ALA A 309 0.25 -6.88 0.85
C ALA A 309 -0.28 -7.02 2.26
N ASP A 310 -1.52 -6.57 2.46
CA ASP A 310 -2.28 -7.07 3.60
C ASP A 310 -2.34 -8.61 3.51
N PRO A 311 -2.04 -9.35 4.59
CA PRO A 311 -2.11 -10.82 4.60
C PRO A 311 -3.45 -11.39 4.10
N HIS A 312 -4.50 -10.57 4.08
CA HIS A 312 -5.80 -10.94 3.54
C HIS A 312 -5.94 -10.49 2.07
N PRO A 313 -5.88 -11.43 1.11
CA PRO A 313 -6.01 -11.09 -0.30
C PRO A 313 -7.38 -10.44 -0.57
N GLY A 314 -7.36 -9.32 -1.29
CA GLY A 314 -8.53 -8.52 -1.63
C GLY A 314 -8.92 -7.45 -0.61
N TYR A 315 -8.34 -7.46 0.60
CA TYR A 315 -8.77 -6.53 1.65
C TYR A 315 -8.50 -5.07 1.31
N SER A 316 -7.32 -4.77 0.77
CA SER A 316 -6.95 -3.42 0.33
C SER A 316 -7.91 -2.90 -0.74
N ARG A 317 -8.26 -3.72 -1.74
CA ARG A 317 -9.18 -3.34 -2.83
C ARG A 317 -10.58 -2.96 -2.34
N VAL A 318 -11.14 -3.74 -1.41
CA VAL A 318 -12.47 -3.44 -0.84
C VAL A 318 -12.42 -2.15 -0.03
N GLN A 319 -11.34 -1.94 0.73
CA GLN A 319 -11.16 -0.72 1.50
C GLN A 319 -10.89 0.52 0.63
N GLU A 320 -10.08 0.40 -0.41
CA GLU A 320 -9.82 1.44 -1.40
C GLU A 320 -11.11 1.83 -2.13
N ARG A 321 -11.91 0.85 -2.56
CA ARG A 321 -13.23 1.10 -3.16
C ARG A 321 -14.14 1.88 -2.22
N TRP A 322 -14.25 1.47 -0.95
CA TRP A 322 -15.06 2.19 0.04
C TRP A 322 -14.55 3.62 0.26
N ARG A 323 -13.23 3.82 0.41
CA ARG A 323 -12.62 5.15 0.57
C ARG A 323 -12.88 6.06 -0.62
N ALA A 324 -12.66 5.57 -1.84
CA ALA A 324 -12.87 6.35 -3.06
C ALA A 324 -14.34 6.80 -3.20
N ILE A 325 -15.29 5.93 -2.85
CA ILE A 325 -16.72 6.27 -2.88
C ILE A 325 -17.06 7.28 -1.78
N GLU A 326 -16.56 7.08 -0.56
CA GLU A 326 -16.76 8.00 0.55
C GLU A 326 -16.19 9.40 0.24
N GLU A 327 -15.00 9.46 -0.35
CA GLU A 327 -14.36 10.70 -0.80
C GLU A 327 -15.19 11.39 -1.89
N SER A 328 -15.68 10.64 -2.88
CA SER A 328 -16.57 11.20 -3.92
C SER A 328 -17.88 11.76 -3.35
N LEU A 329 -18.41 11.15 -2.28
CA LEU A 329 -19.60 11.63 -1.58
C LEU A 329 -19.28 12.93 -0.82
N ARG A 330 -18.16 12.99 -0.09
CA ARG A 330 -17.70 14.21 0.60
C ARG A 330 -17.42 15.35 -0.38
N ALA A 331 -16.80 15.06 -1.52
CA ALA A 331 -16.55 16.05 -2.56
C ALA A 331 -17.86 16.63 -3.11
N ARG A 332 -18.88 15.78 -3.34
CA ARG A 332 -20.19 16.24 -3.81
C ARG A 332 -20.95 17.04 -2.75
N GLU A 333 -20.85 16.66 -1.48
CA GLU A 333 -21.39 17.42 -0.36
C GLU A 333 -20.74 18.82 -0.28
N ALA A 334 -19.41 18.89 -0.35
CA ALA A 334 -18.66 20.14 -0.28
C ALA A 334 -19.03 21.08 -1.44
N GLU A 335 -19.21 20.55 -2.66
CA GLU A 335 -19.65 21.32 -3.82
C GLU A 335 -21.06 21.90 -3.65
N ALA A 336 -22.01 21.09 -3.16
CA ALA A 336 -23.36 21.57 -2.90
C ALA A 336 -23.38 22.68 -1.83
N LEU A 337 -22.57 22.55 -0.76
CA LEU A 337 -22.43 23.57 0.27
C LEU A 337 -21.78 24.86 -0.27
N ARG A 338 -20.80 24.74 -1.18
CA ARG A 338 -20.16 25.88 -1.84
C ARG A 338 -21.17 26.68 -2.67
N GLN A 339 -22.02 26.01 -3.44
CA GLN A 339 -23.08 26.66 -4.23
C GLN A 339 -24.05 27.44 -3.35
N VAL A 340 -24.48 26.84 -2.23
CA VAL A 340 -25.32 27.54 -1.22
C VAL A 340 -24.60 28.76 -0.64
N ALA A 341 -23.31 28.65 -0.34
CA ALA A 341 -22.51 29.75 0.21
C ALA A 341 -22.38 30.93 -0.77
N VAL A 342 -22.25 30.66 -2.07
CA VAL A 342 -22.19 31.72 -3.11
C VAL A 342 -23.51 32.49 -3.18
N ILE A 343 -24.65 31.79 -3.21
CA ILE A 343 -25.98 32.42 -3.23
C ILE A 343 -26.20 33.23 -1.94
N HIS A 344 -25.85 32.66 -0.79
CA HIS A 344 -25.95 33.31 0.52
C HIS A 344 -25.11 34.58 0.60
N GLY A 345 -23.86 34.55 0.12
CA GLY A 345 -22.97 35.71 0.08
C GLY A 345 -23.53 36.86 -0.75
N GLY A 346 -24.03 36.56 -1.96
CA GLY A 346 -24.70 37.54 -2.81
C GLY A 346 -25.97 38.11 -2.17
N ALA A 347 -26.73 37.25 -1.47
CA ALA A 347 -27.91 37.66 -0.71
C ALA A 347 -27.61 38.67 0.41
N ILE A 348 -26.56 38.42 1.18
CA ILE A 348 -26.11 39.33 2.25
C ILE A 348 -25.58 40.64 1.68
N GLU A 349 -24.75 40.60 0.64
CA GLU A 349 -24.19 41.81 0.03
C GLU A 349 -25.31 42.74 -0.48
N PHE A 350 -26.28 42.18 -1.20
CA PHE A 350 -27.43 42.94 -1.70
C PHE A 350 -28.28 43.53 -0.56
N ALA A 351 -28.60 42.74 0.47
CA ALA A 351 -29.39 43.21 1.61
C ALA A 351 -28.66 44.33 2.38
N THR A 352 -27.34 44.20 2.53
CA THR A 352 -26.49 45.18 3.23
C THR A 352 -26.36 46.49 2.44
N ASP A 353 -26.18 46.42 1.11
CA ASP A 353 -26.11 47.60 0.26
C ASP A 353 -27.43 48.38 0.23
N ARG A 354 -28.57 47.67 0.15
CA ARG A 354 -29.89 48.29 0.26
C ARG A 354 -30.15 48.81 1.67
N HIS A 355 -29.68 48.15 2.71
CA HIS A 355 -29.75 48.68 4.07
C HIS A 355 -28.96 49.98 4.22
N ARG A 356 -27.76 50.06 3.66
CA ARG A 356 -26.96 51.29 3.69
C ARG A 356 -27.72 52.45 3.04
N ALA A 357 -28.44 52.19 1.94
CA ALA A 357 -29.33 53.18 1.32
C ALA A 357 -30.55 53.54 2.20
N LEU A 358 -31.10 52.58 2.95
CA LEU A 358 -32.18 52.86 3.91
C LEU A 358 -31.70 53.65 5.12
N LEU A 359 -30.53 53.37 5.67
CA LEU A 359 -30.01 54.11 6.82
C LEU A 359 -29.79 55.59 6.50
N THR A 360 -29.45 55.91 5.24
CA THR A 360 -29.44 57.30 4.77
C THR A 360 -30.85 57.93 4.68
N ALA A 361 -31.92 57.14 4.69
CA ALA A 361 -33.30 57.58 4.52
C ALA A 361 -34.20 57.46 5.78
N SER A 362 -34.00 56.46 6.65
CA SER A 362 -34.79 56.19 7.86
C SER A 362 -34.27 54.92 8.59
N ALA A 363 -34.07 54.98 9.91
CA ALA A 363 -33.52 53.89 10.71
C ALA A 363 -34.56 52.81 11.07
N GLY A 364 -34.29 51.51 10.78
CA GLY A 364 -34.92 50.43 11.56
C GLY A 364 -35.20 49.03 10.98
N GLY A 365 -34.95 48.68 9.70
CA GLY A 365 -35.55 47.44 9.14
C GLY A 365 -34.66 46.32 8.57
N SER A 366 -33.33 46.38 8.60
CA SER A 366 -32.48 45.39 7.88
C SER A 366 -32.21 44.08 8.60
N ASP A 367 -32.17 44.09 9.94
CA ASP A 367 -31.76 42.90 10.68
C ASP A 367 -32.68 41.70 10.39
N ALA A 368 -33.96 41.95 10.15
CA ALA A 368 -34.94 40.93 9.79
C ALA A 368 -34.65 40.22 8.45
N ALA A 369 -34.09 40.94 7.46
CA ALA A 369 -33.75 40.33 6.17
C ALA A 369 -32.54 39.40 6.30
N VAL A 370 -31.49 39.86 6.97
CA VAL A 370 -30.27 39.07 7.22
C VAL A 370 -30.57 37.84 8.07
N ILE A 371 -31.41 37.97 9.10
CA ILE A 371 -31.83 36.84 9.94
C ILE A 371 -32.55 35.77 9.10
N ARG A 372 -33.46 36.16 8.20
CA ARG A 372 -34.18 35.21 7.32
C ARG A 372 -33.23 34.51 6.34
N ILE A 373 -32.30 35.24 5.73
CA ILE A 373 -31.29 34.67 4.82
C ILE A 373 -30.44 33.62 5.57
N ASN A 374 -29.99 33.94 6.78
CA ASN A 374 -29.22 33.01 7.60
C ASN A 374 -30.02 31.78 8.02
N ALA A 375 -31.29 31.95 8.39
CA ALA A 375 -32.17 30.84 8.73
C ALA A 375 -32.36 29.87 7.54
N CYS A 376 -32.58 30.39 6.33
CA CYS A 376 -32.72 29.56 5.14
C CYS A 376 -31.42 28.82 4.79
N ARG A 377 -30.26 29.47 4.92
CA ARG A 377 -28.96 28.81 4.73
C ARG A 377 -28.81 27.61 5.67
N LEU A 378 -29.04 27.81 6.97
CA LEU A 378 -28.90 26.76 7.98
C LEU A 378 -29.85 25.58 7.73
N GLU A 379 -31.08 25.87 7.30
CA GLU A 379 -32.05 24.84 6.89
C GLU A 379 -31.50 24.00 5.73
N VAL A 380 -31.08 24.63 4.63
CA VAL A 380 -30.58 23.96 3.43
C VAL A 380 -29.27 23.20 3.68
N GLU A 381 -28.31 23.80 4.40
CA GLU A 381 -27.07 23.11 4.80
C GLU A 381 -27.36 21.86 5.64
N SER A 382 -28.34 21.95 6.56
CA SER A 382 -28.75 20.81 7.38
C SER A 382 -29.33 19.67 6.53
N ASP A 383 -30.09 20.00 5.48
CA ASP A 383 -30.66 19.03 4.54
C ASP A 383 -29.61 18.37 3.66
N ILE A 384 -28.62 19.13 3.17
CA ILE A 384 -27.48 18.61 2.42
C ILE A 384 -26.70 17.61 3.29
N ARG A 385 -26.35 18.00 4.53
CA ARG A 385 -25.63 17.13 5.47
C ARG A 385 -26.44 15.87 5.83
N ARG A 386 -27.76 16.00 6.05
CA ARG A 386 -28.66 14.85 6.27
C ARG A 386 -28.69 13.90 5.07
N ALA A 387 -28.64 14.44 3.85
CA ALA A 387 -28.62 13.66 2.63
C ALA A 387 -27.28 12.93 2.41
N ALA A 388 -26.15 13.53 2.81
CA ALA A 388 -24.82 12.96 2.69
C ALA A 388 -24.43 11.98 3.83
N LYS A 389 -25.05 12.09 5.00
CA LYS A 389 -24.69 11.27 6.16
C LYS A 389 -24.91 9.77 5.93
N ILE A 390 -23.83 8.99 6.01
CA ILE A 390 -23.83 7.52 6.08
C ILE A 390 -24.34 7.10 7.48
N ARG A 391 -25.13 6.03 7.54
CA ARG A 391 -25.74 5.54 8.79
C ARG A 391 -24.83 4.61 9.55
#